data_AF-A0A7K4FZ17-F1
#
_entry.id   AF-A0A7K4FZ17-F1
#
_cell.length_a   1.000
_cell.length_b   1.000
_cell.length_c   1.000
_cell.angle_alpha   90.00
_cell.angle_beta   90.00
_cell.angle_gamma   90.00
#
_symmetry.space_group_name_H-M   'P 1'
#
loop_
_entity.id
_entity.type
_entity.pdbx_description
1 polymer ?
#
loop_
_entity_poly.entity_id
_entity_poly.type
_entity_poly.pdbx_seq_one_letter_code
_entity_poly.pdbx_strand_id
1 'polypeptide(L)'
;MPNSVFAQDPDTDGDGIPDSSDSCPTDPETVNGFQDTDGCPDVVPPPTDTDGDGIPDSSDSCPTQDETVNGFQDTDGCPDVVPPPTDTDGDGIPDSIDTCVTQSETLNGYQDTDGCPDTNPATTDTDGDGISDSNDQCPTQDETVNGFDDLDGCPDVVPPTDTDGDGISDSNDQCPTQAETVNGNDDLDGCPDVVAPKDTDNDGIDDKIDQCPTQAETVNGSDDSDGCPDVVTLQDSDKDGIINSADICPRSPETFNGYDDEDGCPDNSPITDSDGDSIIDTLDSCPTQAETVNGSDDSDGCPDVVTLQDSDKDGISDDYDKCPIQSETINNYQDTDGCPDIVPADVSTPQSDSEQDNSIFQWTAVIAAIITAAGALGAAKFRKSS
;
A
#
# COMPACT_ATOMS: atom_id res chain seq x y z
N MET A 1 -41.04 -57.24 65.07
CA MET A 1 -40.09 -57.83 64.11
C MET A 1 -40.79 -58.98 63.39
N PRO A 2 -40.56 -59.24 62.09
CA PRO A 2 -39.77 -58.49 61.11
C PRO A 2 -40.59 -58.07 59.86
N ASN A 3 -40.06 -57.09 59.14
CA ASN A 3 -40.45 -56.71 57.77
C ASN A 3 -40.17 -57.90 56.84
N SER A 4 -41.20 -58.34 56.10
CA SER A 4 -41.03 -59.25 54.97
C SER A 4 -40.57 -58.40 53.79
N VAL A 5 -39.26 -58.38 53.54
CA VAL A 5 -38.69 -57.95 52.27
C VAL A 5 -39.17 -58.95 51.22
N PHE A 6 -40.14 -58.56 50.41
CA PHE A 6 -40.40 -59.22 49.14
C PHE A 6 -39.14 -59.01 48.30
N ALA A 7 -38.45 -60.08 47.95
CA ALA A 7 -37.44 -60.02 46.91
C ALA A 7 -38.16 -59.55 45.64
N GLN A 8 -37.78 -58.39 45.11
CA GLN A 8 -38.15 -58.03 43.75
C GLN A 8 -37.49 -59.07 42.84
N ASP A 9 -38.26 -59.66 41.94
CA ASP A 9 -37.67 -60.49 40.89
C ASP A 9 -36.68 -59.62 40.08
N PRO A 10 -35.49 -60.14 39.77
CA PRO A 10 -34.51 -59.42 38.97
C PRO A 10 -35.08 -59.14 37.58
N ASP A 11 -34.66 -58.01 37.03
CA ASP A 11 -34.94 -57.50 35.69
C ASP A 11 -33.57 -57.06 35.17
N THR A 12 -32.94 -57.93 34.38
CA THR A 12 -31.51 -57.91 34.08
C THR A 12 -31.17 -56.88 33.00
N ASP A 13 -32.07 -56.62 32.05
CA ASP A 13 -31.92 -55.61 31.01
C ASP A 13 -32.73 -54.32 31.25
N GLY A 14 -33.64 -54.33 32.23
CA GLY A 14 -34.30 -53.14 32.73
C GLY A 14 -35.47 -52.66 31.87
N ASP A 15 -36.08 -53.54 31.09
CA ASP A 15 -37.21 -53.22 30.22
C ASP A 15 -38.57 -53.17 30.97
N GLY A 16 -38.58 -53.57 32.24
CA GLY A 16 -39.75 -53.58 33.12
C GLY A 16 -40.50 -54.92 33.17
N ILE A 17 -40.03 -55.94 32.46
CA ILE A 17 -40.51 -57.33 32.52
C ILE A 17 -39.52 -58.13 33.40
N PRO A 18 -39.95 -58.75 34.51
CA PRO A 18 -39.03 -59.51 35.35
C PRO A 18 -38.44 -60.73 34.61
N ASP A 19 -37.18 -61.08 34.87
CA ASP A 19 -36.43 -62.19 34.24
C ASP A 19 -37.19 -63.53 34.21
N SER A 20 -38.12 -63.75 35.13
CA SER A 20 -38.95 -64.96 35.21
C SER A 20 -40.09 -65.03 34.18
N SER A 21 -40.50 -63.86 33.68
CA SER A 21 -41.59 -63.66 32.71
C SER A 21 -41.06 -63.13 31.37
N ASP A 22 -39.77 -62.86 31.30
CA ASP A 22 -39.05 -62.36 30.14
C ASP A 22 -38.50 -63.55 29.31
N SER A 23 -38.83 -63.58 28.02
CA SER A 23 -38.36 -64.59 27.08
C SER A 23 -36.94 -64.31 26.57
N CYS A 24 -36.48 -63.06 26.68
CA CYS A 24 -35.13 -62.59 26.37
C CYS A 24 -34.50 -61.78 27.53
N PRO A 25 -34.19 -62.38 28.70
CA PRO A 25 -33.77 -61.70 29.94
C PRO A 25 -32.48 -60.85 29.91
N THR A 26 -31.87 -60.65 28.76
CA THR A 26 -30.65 -59.84 28.61
C THR A 26 -30.74 -58.83 27.48
N ASP A 27 -31.81 -58.88 26.70
CA ASP A 27 -32.03 -58.04 25.53
C ASP A 27 -33.37 -57.30 25.74
N PRO A 28 -33.34 -55.99 26.00
CA PRO A 28 -34.54 -55.27 26.43
C PRO A 28 -35.60 -55.23 25.32
N GLU A 29 -36.85 -55.40 25.72
CA GLU A 29 -38.04 -55.27 24.88
C GLU A 29 -38.05 -53.95 24.07
N THR A 30 -38.54 -54.05 22.83
CA THR A 30 -38.75 -52.89 21.95
C THR A 30 -40.23 -52.55 21.89
N VAL A 31 -40.70 -51.70 22.82
CA VAL A 31 -42.11 -51.27 22.88
C VAL A 31 -42.52 -50.51 21.62
N ASN A 32 -43.10 -51.22 20.66
CA ASN A 32 -43.46 -50.71 19.32
C ASN A 32 -44.92 -51.05 18.93
N GLY A 33 -45.68 -51.71 19.82
CA GLY A 33 -47.07 -52.11 19.59
C GLY A 33 -47.21 -53.53 19.02
N PHE A 34 -46.11 -54.25 18.80
CA PHE A 34 -46.06 -55.64 18.38
C PHE A 34 -45.38 -56.44 19.49
N GLN A 35 -46.07 -57.49 19.96
CA GLN A 35 -45.63 -58.43 21.01
C GLN A 35 -44.91 -57.88 22.26
N ASP A 36 -45.11 -56.60 22.63
CA ASP A 36 -44.49 -55.88 23.77
C ASP A 36 -44.61 -56.52 25.19
N THR A 37 -45.09 -57.75 25.31
CA THR A 37 -45.29 -58.47 26.57
C THR A 37 -44.43 -59.72 26.72
N ASP A 38 -43.67 -60.11 25.69
CA ASP A 38 -42.86 -61.32 25.73
C ASP A 38 -41.40 -61.08 26.18
N GLY A 39 -40.96 -59.82 26.26
CA GLY A 39 -39.65 -59.41 26.75
C GLY A 39 -38.56 -59.47 25.70
N CYS A 40 -38.92 -59.65 24.42
CA CYS A 40 -37.96 -59.82 23.34
C CYS A 40 -38.04 -58.66 22.35
N PRO A 41 -36.90 -58.07 21.94
CA PRO A 41 -36.90 -57.03 20.93
C PRO A 41 -37.46 -57.55 19.60
N ASP A 42 -38.49 -56.88 19.09
CA ASP A 42 -39.09 -57.21 17.81
C ASP A 42 -39.22 -56.01 16.86
N VAL A 43 -39.69 -56.28 15.64
CA VAL A 43 -39.96 -55.27 14.62
C VAL A 43 -41.35 -55.48 14.04
N VAL A 44 -42.10 -54.39 13.87
CA VAL A 44 -43.39 -54.42 13.19
C VAL A 44 -43.18 -54.88 11.74
N PRO A 45 -43.81 -55.98 11.28
CA PRO A 45 -43.72 -56.38 9.88
C PRO A 45 -44.30 -55.28 8.98
N PRO A 46 -43.67 -54.99 7.83
CA PRO A 46 -44.22 -54.00 6.90
C PRO A 46 -45.63 -54.43 6.45
N PRO A 47 -46.52 -53.47 6.21
CA PRO A 47 -47.85 -53.78 5.68
C PRO A 47 -47.72 -54.48 4.32
N THR A 48 -48.71 -55.32 4.00
CA THR A 48 -48.76 -56.02 2.70
C THR A 48 -49.06 -55.01 1.59
N ASP A 49 -48.31 -55.14 0.51
CA ASP A 49 -48.40 -54.33 -0.71
C ASP A 49 -48.20 -55.34 -1.85
N THR A 50 -49.30 -55.72 -2.50
CA THR A 50 -49.38 -56.88 -3.38
C THR A 50 -48.88 -56.60 -4.80
N ASP A 51 -49.04 -55.38 -5.31
CA ASP A 51 -48.52 -54.94 -6.61
C ASP A 51 -47.22 -54.13 -6.52
N GLY A 52 -46.86 -53.66 -5.32
CA GLY A 52 -45.56 -53.05 -5.05
C GLY A 52 -45.49 -51.59 -5.47
N ASP A 53 -46.63 -50.89 -5.51
CA ASP A 53 -46.70 -49.48 -5.88
C ASP A 53 -46.37 -48.51 -4.71
N GLY A 54 -46.19 -49.07 -3.51
CA GLY A 54 -45.83 -48.33 -2.30
C GLY A 54 -47.03 -47.91 -1.45
N ILE A 55 -48.26 -48.21 -1.87
CA ILE A 55 -49.48 -48.01 -1.10
C ILE A 55 -49.89 -49.36 -0.49
N PRO A 56 -50.02 -49.47 0.84
CA PRO A 56 -50.46 -50.71 1.48
C PRO A 56 -51.82 -51.20 0.96
N ASP A 57 -52.02 -52.51 0.81
CA ASP A 57 -53.29 -53.15 0.37
C ASP A 57 -54.53 -52.67 1.16
N SER A 58 -54.33 -52.22 2.41
CA SER A 58 -55.41 -51.69 3.27
C SER A 58 -55.84 -50.26 2.94
N SER A 59 -55.02 -49.52 2.20
CA SER A 59 -55.18 -48.13 1.81
C SER A 59 -55.22 -47.95 0.28
N ASP A 60 -54.92 -49.02 -0.44
CA ASP A 60 -54.99 -49.12 -1.89
C ASP A 60 -56.41 -49.50 -2.36
N SER A 61 -56.95 -48.73 -3.30
CA SER A 61 -58.26 -48.98 -3.92
C SER A 61 -58.19 -50.06 -5.01
N CYS A 62 -57.01 -50.31 -5.57
CA CYS A 62 -56.70 -51.34 -6.55
C CYS A 62 -55.50 -52.24 -6.13
N PRO A 63 -55.59 -53.07 -5.05
CA PRO A 63 -54.49 -53.85 -4.44
C PRO A 63 -53.78 -54.92 -5.28
N THR A 64 -53.95 -54.93 -6.60
CA THR A 64 -53.32 -55.89 -7.52
C THR A 64 -52.89 -55.22 -8.82
N GLN A 65 -53.02 -53.90 -8.92
CA GLN A 65 -52.70 -53.10 -10.10
C GLN A 65 -51.89 -51.91 -9.63
N ASP A 66 -50.66 -51.83 -10.10
CA ASP A 66 -49.75 -50.76 -9.74
C ASP A 66 -50.30 -49.38 -10.15
N GLU A 67 -50.26 -48.43 -9.20
CA GLU A 67 -50.50 -47.02 -9.45
C GLU A 67 -49.66 -46.47 -10.61
N THR A 68 -50.27 -45.60 -11.42
CA THR A 68 -49.59 -44.86 -12.50
C THR A 68 -49.28 -43.44 -12.04
N VAL A 69 -48.14 -43.25 -11.37
CA VAL A 69 -47.68 -41.94 -10.88
C VAL A 69 -47.51 -40.94 -12.01
N ASN A 70 -48.49 -40.06 -12.20
CA ASN A 70 -48.56 -39.12 -13.32
C ASN A 70 -48.98 -37.70 -12.88
N GLY A 71 -49.19 -37.46 -11.58
CA GLY A 71 -49.60 -36.18 -11.01
C GLY A 71 -51.12 -36.02 -10.90
N PHE A 72 -51.90 -37.04 -11.25
CA PHE A 72 -53.35 -37.08 -11.16
C PHE A 72 -53.74 -38.28 -10.29
N GLN A 73 -54.45 -38.01 -9.19
CA GLN A 73 -54.96 -38.99 -8.23
C GLN A 73 -53.98 -40.07 -7.71
N ASP A 74 -52.66 -39.86 -7.79
CA ASP A 74 -51.57 -40.78 -7.36
C ASP A 74 -51.60 -41.30 -5.89
N THR A 75 -52.66 -41.04 -5.13
CA THR A 75 -52.80 -41.46 -3.72
C THR A 75 -53.86 -42.54 -3.51
N ASP A 76 -54.62 -42.91 -4.54
CA ASP A 76 -55.71 -43.89 -4.41
C ASP A 76 -55.27 -45.33 -4.74
N GLY A 77 -54.09 -45.52 -5.33
CA GLY A 77 -53.50 -46.82 -5.66
C GLY A 77 -54.04 -47.41 -6.95
N CYS A 78 -54.77 -46.63 -7.75
CA CYS A 78 -55.38 -47.12 -8.98
C CYS A 78 -54.75 -46.47 -10.22
N PRO A 79 -54.36 -47.24 -11.23
CA PRO A 79 -53.82 -46.68 -12.46
C PRO A 79 -54.83 -45.77 -13.16
N ASP A 80 -54.43 -44.54 -13.42
CA ASP A 80 -55.25 -43.55 -14.13
C ASP A 80 -54.52 -42.84 -15.28
N VAL A 81 -55.22 -41.91 -15.94
CA VAL A 81 -54.67 -41.08 -17.01
C VAL A 81 -55.04 -39.62 -16.80
N VAL A 82 -54.09 -38.72 -17.02
CA VAL A 82 -54.32 -37.27 -16.99
C VAL A 82 -55.35 -36.90 -18.07
N PRO A 83 -56.48 -36.26 -17.71
CA PRO A 83 -57.44 -35.77 -18.69
C PRO A 83 -56.77 -34.77 -19.65
N PRO A 84 -57.09 -34.79 -20.96
CA PRO A 84 -56.56 -33.78 -21.87
C PRO A 84 -57.01 -32.38 -21.42
N PRO A 85 -56.15 -31.36 -21.58
CA PRO A 85 -56.53 -29.99 -21.27
C PRO A 85 -57.71 -29.55 -22.14
N THR A 86 -58.52 -28.62 -21.62
CA THR A 86 -59.63 -28.04 -22.39
C THR A 86 -59.10 -27.09 -23.45
N ASP A 87 -59.74 -27.11 -24.61
CA ASP A 87 -59.46 -26.28 -25.79
C ASP A 87 -60.83 -25.94 -26.39
N THR A 88 -61.28 -24.71 -26.16
CA THR A 88 -62.67 -24.29 -26.38
C THR A 88 -62.95 -23.96 -27.85
N ASP A 89 -61.98 -23.48 -28.61
CA ASP A 89 -62.12 -23.14 -30.03
C ASP A 89 -61.45 -24.14 -31.00
N GLY A 90 -60.67 -25.08 -30.47
CA GLY A 90 -60.14 -26.23 -31.19
C GLY A 90 -58.93 -25.92 -32.07
N ASP A 91 -58.17 -24.87 -31.76
CA ASP A 91 -56.97 -24.50 -32.50
C ASP A 91 -55.71 -25.29 -32.07
N GLY A 92 -55.82 -26.10 -31.00
CA GLY A 92 -54.75 -26.93 -30.47
C GLY A 92 -53.96 -26.28 -29.33
N ILE A 93 -54.31 -25.07 -28.91
CA ILE A 93 -53.74 -24.37 -27.76
C ILE A 93 -54.69 -24.54 -26.56
N PRO A 94 -54.24 -25.12 -25.44
CA PRO A 94 -55.06 -25.24 -24.24
C PRO A 94 -55.60 -23.90 -23.72
N ASP A 95 -56.86 -23.87 -23.28
CA ASP A 95 -57.54 -22.68 -22.69
C ASP A 95 -56.71 -22.00 -21.57
N SER A 96 -55.86 -22.78 -20.88
CA SER A 96 -55.00 -22.27 -19.81
C SER A 96 -53.85 -21.36 -20.29
N ILE A 97 -53.46 -21.47 -21.55
CA ILE A 97 -52.37 -20.70 -22.18
C ILE A 97 -52.82 -19.96 -23.46
N ASP A 98 -54.07 -20.15 -23.88
CA ASP A 98 -54.71 -19.43 -24.96
C ASP A 98 -55.22 -18.06 -24.48
N THR A 99 -54.73 -16.99 -25.11
CA THR A 99 -55.13 -15.61 -24.81
C THR A 99 -56.53 -15.29 -25.33
N CYS A 100 -56.98 -16.03 -26.36
CA CYS A 100 -58.17 -15.77 -27.13
C CYS A 100 -59.25 -16.85 -27.09
N VAL A 101 -59.13 -17.96 -26.35
CA VAL A 101 -60.08 -19.02 -25.86
C VAL A 101 -61.28 -19.41 -26.73
N THR A 102 -61.99 -18.46 -27.31
CA THR A 102 -63.16 -18.63 -28.17
C THR A 102 -62.90 -18.29 -29.63
N GLN A 103 -61.67 -17.92 -29.99
CA GLN A 103 -61.26 -17.50 -31.32
C GLN A 103 -59.99 -18.22 -31.75
N SER A 104 -60.16 -19.19 -32.64
CA SER A 104 -59.06 -20.01 -33.13
C SER A 104 -57.93 -19.18 -33.75
N GLU A 105 -56.70 -19.52 -33.37
CA GLU A 105 -55.46 -19.02 -33.95
C GLU A 105 -55.43 -19.11 -35.49
N THR A 106 -54.78 -18.14 -36.13
CA THR A 106 -54.45 -18.15 -37.56
C THR A 106 -52.97 -18.48 -37.77
N LEU A 107 -52.66 -19.78 -37.85
CA LEU A 107 -51.31 -20.30 -38.16
C LEU A 107 -50.72 -19.68 -39.43
N ASN A 108 -49.94 -18.62 -39.27
CA ASN A 108 -49.38 -17.83 -40.37
C ASN A 108 -47.87 -17.55 -40.20
N GLY A 109 -47.26 -18.05 -39.11
CA GLY A 109 -45.84 -17.89 -38.80
C GLY A 109 -45.52 -16.65 -37.96
N TYR A 110 -46.52 -15.87 -37.58
CA TYR A 110 -46.43 -14.71 -36.70
C TYR A 110 -47.29 -14.96 -35.47
N GLN A 111 -46.72 -14.76 -34.28
CA GLN A 111 -47.32 -14.95 -32.95
C GLN A 111 -48.21 -16.19 -32.73
N ASP A 112 -48.10 -17.23 -33.57
CA ASP A 112 -48.82 -18.52 -33.55
C ASP A 112 -48.89 -19.29 -32.19
N THR A 113 -48.28 -18.78 -31.13
CA THR A 113 -48.27 -19.40 -29.79
C THR A 113 -49.17 -18.69 -28.78
N ASP A 114 -49.72 -17.51 -29.09
CA ASP A 114 -50.53 -16.73 -28.15
C ASP A 114 -52.03 -17.10 -28.16
N GLY A 115 -52.47 -17.84 -29.18
CA GLY A 115 -53.85 -18.32 -29.36
C GLY A 115 -54.77 -17.30 -29.99
N CYS A 116 -54.27 -16.12 -30.34
CA CYS A 116 -55.07 -15.03 -30.90
C CYS A 116 -54.89 -14.89 -32.42
N PRO A 117 -56.00 -14.90 -33.20
CA PRO A 117 -55.91 -14.74 -34.65
C PRO A 117 -55.27 -13.40 -35.02
N ASP A 118 -54.12 -13.48 -35.70
CA ASP A 118 -53.40 -12.33 -36.20
C ASP A 118 -53.22 -12.34 -37.73
N THR A 119 -52.56 -11.29 -38.22
CA THR A 119 -52.13 -11.22 -39.62
C THR A 119 -50.65 -10.88 -39.66
N ASN A 120 -49.87 -11.68 -40.40
CA ASN A 120 -48.47 -11.40 -40.68
C ASN A 120 -48.26 -9.92 -41.10
N PRO A 121 -47.45 -9.14 -40.36
CA PRO A 121 -47.19 -7.73 -40.68
C PRO A 121 -46.61 -7.61 -42.10
N ALA A 122 -46.97 -6.52 -42.78
CA ALA A 122 -46.75 -6.33 -44.20
C ALA A 122 -45.30 -6.63 -44.62
N THR A 123 -45.14 -7.58 -45.53
CA THR A 123 -43.86 -8.01 -46.11
C THR A 123 -43.31 -7.03 -47.15
N THR A 124 -43.67 -5.75 -47.07
CA THR A 124 -43.12 -4.72 -47.97
C THR A 124 -41.78 -4.31 -47.40
N ASP A 125 -40.74 -4.54 -48.20
CA ASP A 125 -39.34 -4.25 -47.95
C ASP A 125 -38.86 -3.61 -49.26
N THR A 126 -38.81 -2.28 -49.26
CA THR A 126 -38.73 -1.45 -50.47
C THR A 126 -37.32 -1.38 -51.03
N ASP A 127 -36.29 -1.41 -50.20
CA ASP A 127 -34.87 -1.47 -50.57
C ASP A 127 -34.30 -2.90 -50.58
N GLY A 128 -34.96 -3.85 -49.91
CA GLY A 128 -34.63 -5.27 -50.00
C GLY A 128 -33.51 -5.69 -49.06
N ASP A 129 -33.29 -4.97 -47.97
CA ASP A 129 -32.24 -5.27 -46.99
C ASP A 129 -32.63 -6.38 -45.99
N GLY A 130 -33.90 -6.81 -46.02
CA GLY A 130 -34.45 -7.85 -45.16
C GLY A 130 -35.18 -7.35 -43.93
N ILE A 131 -35.25 -6.03 -43.72
CA ILE A 131 -36.08 -5.37 -42.70
C ILE A 131 -37.33 -4.84 -43.39
N SER A 132 -38.51 -5.12 -42.84
CA SER A 132 -39.77 -4.62 -43.43
C SER A 132 -39.85 -3.09 -43.29
N ASP A 133 -40.45 -2.40 -44.27
CA ASP A 133 -40.67 -0.94 -44.29
C ASP A 133 -41.29 -0.38 -42.99
N SER A 134 -42.05 -1.19 -42.24
CA SER A 134 -42.65 -0.77 -40.96
C SER A 134 -41.70 -0.79 -39.77
N ASN A 135 -40.62 -1.55 -39.86
CA ASN A 135 -39.57 -1.72 -38.85
C ASN A 135 -38.25 -1.06 -39.25
N ASP A 136 -38.17 -0.62 -40.50
CA ASP A 136 -37.02 0.04 -41.09
C ASP A 136 -37.10 1.57 -40.87
N GLN A 137 -36.04 2.17 -40.32
CA GLN A 137 -35.92 3.62 -40.13
C GLN A 137 -35.55 4.36 -41.42
N CYS A 138 -34.98 3.66 -42.40
CA CYS A 138 -34.65 4.13 -43.72
C CYS A 138 -35.25 3.26 -44.85
N PRO A 139 -36.61 3.18 -45.01
CA PRO A 139 -37.34 2.27 -45.94
C PRO A 139 -37.07 2.39 -47.46
N THR A 140 -36.02 3.08 -47.88
CA THR A 140 -35.65 3.26 -49.27
C THR A 140 -34.13 3.18 -49.47
N GLN A 141 -33.36 2.89 -48.42
CA GLN A 141 -31.91 2.80 -48.42
C GLN A 141 -31.52 1.51 -47.73
N ASP A 142 -30.79 0.67 -48.45
CA ASP A 142 -30.36 -0.61 -47.93
C ASP A 142 -29.41 -0.46 -46.73
N GLU A 143 -29.69 -1.22 -45.67
CA GLU A 143 -28.80 -1.39 -44.53
C GLU A 143 -27.37 -1.81 -44.94
N THR A 144 -26.37 -1.24 -44.27
CA THR A 144 -24.96 -1.63 -44.41
C THR A 144 -24.54 -2.52 -43.25
N VAL A 145 -24.81 -3.83 -43.36
CA VAL A 145 -24.44 -4.83 -42.34
C VAL A 145 -22.94 -4.83 -42.03
N ASN A 146 -22.58 -4.22 -40.89
CA ASN A 146 -21.19 -4.00 -40.48
C ASN A 146 -20.95 -4.28 -38.98
N GLY A 147 -21.99 -4.68 -38.23
CA GLY A 147 -21.92 -5.01 -36.81
C GLY A 147 -22.20 -3.85 -35.87
N PHE A 148 -22.57 -2.69 -36.41
CA PHE A 148 -23.02 -1.51 -35.68
C PHE A 148 -24.45 -1.19 -36.16
N ASP A 149 -25.37 -0.98 -35.23
CA ASP A 149 -26.79 -0.66 -35.44
C ASP A 149 -27.57 -1.39 -36.58
N ASP A 150 -27.09 -2.55 -37.07
CA ASP A 150 -27.62 -3.39 -38.17
C ASP A 150 -29.13 -3.80 -38.10
N LEU A 151 -29.86 -3.43 -37.04
CA LEU A 151 -31.28 -3.75 -36.85
C LEU A 151 -32.20 -2.56 -37.10
N ASP A 152 -31.66 -1.36 -37.36
CA ASP A 152 -32.46 -0.17 -37.58
C ASP A 152 -32.83 0.08 -39.05
N GLY A 153 -32.17 -0.60 -39.99
CA GLY A 153 -32.43 -0.51 -41.43
C GLY A 153 -31.79 0.71 -42.09
N CYS A 154 -30.95 1.46 -41.37
CA CYS A 154 -30.27 2.63 -41.89
C CYS A 154 -28.78 2.38 -42.15
N PRO A 155 -28.26 2.70 -43.36
CA PRO A 155 -26.84 2.56 -43.64
C PRO A 155 -25.99 3.43 -42.70
N ASP A 156 -25.11 2.78 -41.94
CA ASP A 156 -24.20 3.45 -41.02
C ASP A 156 -22.71 3.07 -41.27
N VAL A 157 -21.85 3.55 -40.37
CA VAL A 157 -20.44 3.16 -40.32
C VAL A 157 -20.05 2.83 -38.90
N VAL A 158 -19.26 1.76 -38.72
CA VAL A 158 -18.65 1.43 -37.43
C VAL A 158 -17.85 2.63 -36.93
N PRO A 159 -18.20 3.21 -35.76
CA PRO A 159 -17.43 4.30 -35.18
C PRO A 159 -16.00 3.80 -34.88
N PRO A 160 -14.98 4.66 -35.02
CA PRO A 160 -13.62 4.28 -34.65
C PRO A 160 -13.57 3.91 -33.16
N THR A 161 -12.69 2.98 -32.80
CA THR A 161 -12.54 2.54 -31.41
C THR A 161 -12.04 3.69 -30.55
N ASP A 162 -12.60 3.82 -29.36
CA ASP A 162 -12.27 4.79 -28.32
C ASP A 162 -12.36 4.02 -26.99
N THR A 163 -11.20 3.60 -26.50
CA THR A 163 -11.08 2.60 -25.43
C THR A 163 -11.32 3.20 -24.04
N ASP A 164 -11.04 4.48 -23.83
CA ASP A 164 -11.28 5.17 -22.56
C ASP A 164 -12.46 6.14 -22.58
N GLY A 165 -13.03 6.41 -23.74
CA GLY A 165 -14.29 7.12 -23.91
C GLY A 165 -14.16 8.63 -23.77
N ASP A 166 -12.99 9.20 -24.03
CA ASP A 166 -12.76 10.65 -23.95
C ASP A 166 -13.20 11.42 -25.21
N GLY A 167 -13.59 10.70 -26.27
CA GLY A 167 -14.05 11.25 -27.54
C GLY A 167 -12.97 11.38 -28.60
N ILE A 168 -11.74 10.96 -28.32
CA ILE A 168 -10.63 10.85 -29.27
C ILE A 168 -10.46 9.36 -29.59
N SER A 169 -10.56 8.98 -30.86
CA SER A 169 -10.37 7.58 -31.25
C SER A 169 -8.96 7.09 -30.92
N ASP A 170 -8.79 5.82 -30.55
CA ASP A 170 -7.50 5.17 -30.23
C ASP A 170 -6.40 5.43 -31.28
N SER A 171 -6.77 5.60 -32.54
CA SER A 171 -5.83 5.84 -33.64
C SER A 171 -5.25 7.27 -33.67
N ASN A 172 -5.94 8.22 -33.05
CA ASN A 172 -5.58 9.63 -32.92
C ASN A 172 -5.21 10.01 -31.47
N ASP A 173 -5.37 9.08 -30.54
CA ASP A 173 -5.10 9.24 -29.12
C ASP A 173 -3.66 8.78 -28.78
N GLN A 174 -2.89 9.64 -28.11
CA GLN A 174 -1.54 9.32 -27.65
C GLN A 174 -1.53 8.46 -26.37
N CYS A 175 -2.61 8.47 -25.61
CA CYS A 175 -2.84 7.67 -24.43
C CYS A 175 -4.17 6.87 -24.50
N PRO A 176 -4.32 5.87 -25.41
CA PRO A 176 -5.59 5.15 -25.71
C PRO A 176 -6.28 4.37 -24.58
N THR A 177 -5.88 4.54 -23.33
CA THR A 177 -6.44 3.84 -22.17
C THR A 177 -6.60 4.78 -20.96
N GLN A 178 -6.32 6.06 -21.15
CA GLN A 178 -6.36 7.09 -20.12
C GLN A 178 -7.05 8.31 -20.69
N ALA A 179 -8.30 8.50 -20.29
CA ALA A 179 -9.11 9.61 -20.76
C ALA A 179 -8.42 10.97 -20.56
N GLU A 180 -8.45 11.79 -21.60
CA GLU A 180 -8.06 13.19 -21.61
C GLU A 180 -8.65 13.99 -20.45
N THR A 181 -7.87 14.95 -19.92
CA THR A 181 -8.33 15.93 -18.94
C THR A 181 -8.41 17.31 -19.58
N VAL A 182 -9.60 17.65 -20.10
CA VAL A 182 -9.86 18.96 -20.72
C VAL A 182 -9.60 20.12 -19.74
N ASN A 183 -8.44 20.73 -19.87
CA ASN A 183 -7.92 21.75 -18.95
C ASN A 183 -7.29 22.96 -19.67
N GLY A 184 -7.26 22.95 -21.01
CA GLY A 184 -6.72 24.02 -21.84
C GLY A 184 -5.27 23.82 -22.26
N ASN A 185 -4.61 22.74 -21.83
CA ASN A 185 -3.29 22.31 -22.29
C ASN A 185 -3.45 21.01 -23.08
N ASP A 186 -2.89 21.00 -24.29
CA ASP A 186 -2.81 19.88 -25.22
C ASP A 186 -4.07 18.96 -25.35
N ASP A 187 -5.28 19.47 -25.03
CA ASP A 187 -6.60 18.79 -25.01
C ASP A 187 -7.03 18.02 -26.29
N LEU A 188 -6.20 17.97 -27.33
CA LEU A 188 -6.44 17.23 -28.58
C LEU A 188 -5.50 16.04 -28.75
N ASP A 189 -4.60 15.79 -27.80
CA ASP A 189 -3.63 14.69 -27.89
C ASP A 189 -4.10 13.39 -27.22
N GLY A 190 -5.16 13.44 -26.41
CA GLY A 190 -5.77 12.28 -25.77
C GLY A 190 -5.07 11.86 -24.48
N CYS A 191 -4.12 12.65 -23.98
CA CYS A 191 -3.38 12.34 -22.77
C CYS A 191 -3.75 13.26 -21.61
N PRO A 192 -4.02 12.74 -20.41
CA PRO A 192 -4.33 13.57 -19.26
C PRO A 192 -3.15 14.46 -18.88
N ASP A 193 -3.31 15.74 -19.16
CA ASP A 193 -2.34 16.76 -18.78
C ASP A 193 -2.50 17.21 -17.33
N VAL A 194 -1.37 17.48 -16.68
CA VAL A 194 -1.33 18.18 -15.40
C VAL A 194 -0.93 19.62 -15.62
N VAL A 195 -1.90 20.54 -15.49
CA VAL A 195 -1.55 21.96 -15.35
C VAL A 195 -0.88 22.13 -14.00
N ALA A 196 0.45 22.32 -14.00
CA ALA A 196 1.13 22.73 -12.78
C ALA A 196 0.45 24.00 -12.24
N PRO A 197 0.08 24.05 -10.96
CA PRO A 197 -0.49 25.25 -10.36
C PRO A 197 0.46 26.44 -10.60
N LYS A 198 -0.12 27.61 -10.82
CA LYS A 198 0.65 28.81 -11.12
C LYS A 198 1.31 29.27 -9.83
N ASP A 199 2.64 29.34 -9.85
CA ASP A 199 3.48 29.80 -8.74
C ASP A 199 4.39 30.90 -9.30
N THR A 200 4.08 32.15 -8.99
CA THR A 200 4.67 33.32 -9.65
C THR A 200 6.06 33.66 -9.14
N ASP A 201 6.37 33.41 -7.87
CA ASP A 201 7.67 33.68 -7.25
C ASP A 201 8.51 32.43 -6.99
N ASN A 202 7.96 31.24 -7.23
CA ASN A 202 8.60 29.93 -7.17
C ASN A 202 9.04 29.53 -5.76
N ASP A 203 8.26 29.88 -4.74
CA ASP A 203 8.49 29.42 -3.37
C ASP A 203 7.88 28.04 -3.06
N GLY A 204 7.09 27.49 -4.01
CA GLY A 204 6.46 26.18 -3.90
C GLY A 204 5.01 26.21 -3.43
N ILE A 205 4.41 27.39 -3.25
CA ILE A 205 3.02 27.60 -2.87
C ILE A 205 2.24 28.11 -4.10
N ASP A 206 1.08 27.51 -4.42
CA ASP A 206 0.23 27.95 -5.54
C ASP A 206 -0.29 29.38 -5.27
N ASP A 207 -0.20 30.29 -6.26
CA ASP A 207 -0.72 31.66 -6.24
C ASP A 207 -2.13 31.77 -5.64
N LYS A 208 -2.95 30.71 -5.78
CA LYS A 208 -4.33 30.67 -5.25
C LYS A 208 -4.41 30.59 -3.72
N ILE A 209 -3.41 29.99 -3.07
CA ILE A 209 -3.33 29.79 -1.62
C ILE A 209 -2.20 30.60 -0.97
N ASP A 210 -1.31 31.16 -1.78
CA ASP A 210 -0.27 32.09 -1.38
C ASP A 210 -0.87 33.47 -1.00
N GLN A 211 -0.55 33.97 0.20
CA GLN A 211 -0.97 35.30 0.65
C GLN A 211 -0.13 36.44 0.05
N CYS A 212 1.08 36.14 -0.42
CA CYS A 212 1.99 37.04 -1.10
C CYS A 212 2.50 36.48 -2.46
N PRO A 213 1.63 36.32 -3.51
CA PRO A 213 1.91 35.66 -4.82
C PRO A 213 3.00 36.24 -5.72
N THR A 214 3.88 37.08 -5.21
CA THR A 214 4.97 37.75 -5.95
C THR A 214 6.22 37.91 -5.10
N GLN A 215 6.19 37.44 -3.85
CA GLN A 215 7.27 37.52 -2.89
C GLN A 215 7.46 36.15 -2.25
N ALA A 216 8.50 35.46 -2.67
CA ALA A 216 8.80 34.14 -2.16
C ALA A 216 8.93 34.11 -0.62
N GLU A 217 8.30 33.10 -0.02
CA GLU A 217 8.43 32.74 1.39
C GLU A 217 9.89 32.65 1.87
N THR A 218 10.11 33.04 3.13
CA THR A 218 11.35 32.80 3.86
C THR A 218 11.14 31.79 4.98
N VAL A 219 11.49 30.53 4.70
CA VAL A 219 11.45 29.44 5.70
C VAL A 219 12.38 29.76 6.89
N ASN A 220 11.79 30.23 7.98
CA ASN A 220 12.48 30.71 9.17
C ASN A 220 11.82 30.22 10.49
N GLY A 221 10.79 29.38 10.41
CA GLY A 221 10.08 28.81 11.54
C GLY A 221 8.92 29.66 12.06
N SER A 222 8.60 30.77 11.38
CA SER A 222 7.45 31.62 11.63
C SER A 222 6.56 31.57 10.38
N ASP A 223 5.28 31.24 10.57
CA ASP A 223 4.22 31.22 9.56
C ASP A 223 4.59 30.70 8.15
N ASP A 224 5.60 29.80 8.02
CA ASP A 224 6.21 29.23 6.79
C ASP A 224 5.24 28.52 5.80
N SER A 225 3.93 28.56 6.04
CA SER A 225 2.89 27.96 5.20
C SER A 225 1.95 28.98 4.55
N ASP A 226 2.14 30.27 4.82
CA ASP A 226 1.27 31.33 4.32
C ASP A 226 1.74 31.98 3.01
N GLY A 227 2.99 31.72 2.60
CA GLY A 227 3.57 32.21 1.35
C GLY A 227 4.10 33.64 1.45
N CYS A 228 4.19 34.20 2.65
CA CYS A 228 4.66 35.56 2.88
C CYS A 228 6.00 35.59 3.63
N PRO A 229 7.00 36.34 3.14
CA PRO A 229 8.27 36.41 3.82
C PRO A 229 8.16 37.05 5.21
N ASP A 230 8.37 36.22 6.23
CA ASP A 230 8.39 36.65 7.61
C ASP A 230 9.71 37.29 8.04
N VAL A 231 9.61 38.30 8.90
CA VAL A 231 10.76 38.93 9.55
C VAL A 231 10.77 38.50 11.01
N VAL A 232 11.63 37.54 11.37
CA VAL A 232 11.91 37.23 12.78
C VAL A 232 12.58 38.45 13.42
N THR A 233 11.79 39.28 14.10
CA THR A 233 12.34 40.37 14.91
C THR A 233 13.04 39.74 16.11
N LEU A 234 14.35 39.55 16.00
CA LEU A 234 15.23 39.20 17.12
C LEU A 234 15.22 40.37 18.11
N GLN A 235 14.29 40.34 19.06
CA GLN A 235 14.14 41.37 20.06
C GLN A 235 15.15 41.09 21.18
N ASP A 236 16.06 42.03 21.40
CA ASP A 236 17.06 42.04 22.47
C ASP A 236 16.88 43.40 23.19
N SER A 237 16.32 43.35 24.40
CA SER A 237 15.76 44.53 25.05
C SER A 237 16.80 45.34 25.84
N ASP A 238 17.83 44.71 26.36
CA ASP A 238 18.93 45.32 27.13
C ASP A 238 20.26 45.36 26.37
N LYS A 239 20.33 44.72 25.20
CA LYS A 239 21.41 44.86 24.21
C LYS A 239 22.73 44.28 24.64
N ASP A 240 22.69 43.20 25.39
CA ASP A 240 23.88 42.40 25.71
C ASP A 240 24.25 41.40 24.60
N GLY A 241 23.36 41.19 23.61
CA GLY A 241 23.58 40.29 22.48
C GLY A 241 22.89 38.92 22.63
N ILE A 242 22.17 38.69 23.72
CA ILE A 242 21.32 37.52 23.93
C ILE A 242 19.87 37.93 23.63
N ILE A 243 19.16 37.16 22.79
CA ILE A 243 17.79 37.51 22.39
C ILE A 243 16.82 37.24 23.54
N ASN A 244 15.77 38.04 23.67
CA ASN A 244 14.75 37.93 24.74
C ASN A 244 14.18 36.52 24.95
N SER A 245 14.17 35.67 23.92
CA SER A 245 13.67 34.29 24.00
C SER A 245 14.68 33.29 24.57
N ALA A 246 15.97 33.64 24.56
CA ALA A 246 17.08 32.88 25.13
C ALA A 246 17.62 33.51 26.43
N ASP A 247 17.25 34.76 26.72
CA ASP A 247 17.68 35.55 27.86
C ASP A 247 16.78 35.32 29.10
N ILE A 248 17.37 34.88 30.23
CA ILE A 248 16.65 34.70 31.50
C ILE A 248 16.35 36.03 32.19
N CYS A 249 17.17 37.06 31.93
CA CYS A 249 17.01 38.41 32.42
C CYS A 249 16.83 39.45 31.30
N PRO A 250 15.72 39.44 30.50
CA PRO A 250 15.48 40.26 29.28
C PRO A 250 15.48 41.80 29.40
N ARG A 251 16.03 42.37 30.46
CA ARG A 251 16.06 43.81 30.78
C ARG A 251 17.32 44.20 31.56
N SER A 252 18.15 43.24 31.94
CA SER A 252 19.37 43.47 32.70
C SER A 252 20.52 42.86 31.90
N PRO A 253 21.38 43.69 31.28
CA PRO A 253 22.38 43.19 30.36
C PRO A 253 23.42 42.34 31.10
N GLU A 254 23.81 41.25 30.46
CA GLU A 254 24.92 40.40 30.85
C GLU A 254 26.24 41.18 30.99
N THR A 255 27.04 40.77 31.97
CA THR A 255 28.36 41.28 32.32
C THR A 255 29.53 40.63 31.57
N PHE A 256 29.35 39.48 30.92
CA PHE A 256 30.36 38.73 30.16
C PHE A 256 31.69 38.62 30.92
N ASN A 257 31.65 37.93 32.06
CA ASN A 257 32.75 37.85 33.02
C ASN A 257 33.42 36.46 33.05
N GLY A 258 33.01 35.53 32.18
CA GLY A 258 33.51 34.16 32.09
C GLY A 258 32.78 33.16 32.99
N TYR A 259 31.66 33.57 33.60
CA TYR A 259 30.83 32.75 34.46
C TYR A 259 29.38 32.90 34.02
N ASP A 260 28.74 31.78 33.64
CA ASP A 260 27.35 31.68 33.19
C ASP A 260 26.96 32.70 32.08
N ASP A 261 27.92 33.15 31.27
CA ASP A 261 27.78 34.17 30.22
C ASP A 261 26.72 33.85 29.13
N GLU A 262 26.19 32.63 29.06
CA GLU A 262 25.14 32.23 28.13
C GLU A 262 23.70 32.40 28.66
N ASP A 263 23.51 32.70 29.94
CA ASP A 263 22.19 32.71 30.57
C ASP A 263 21.45 34.07 30.49
N GLY A 264 22.17 35.14 30.14
CA GLY A 264 21.66 36.50 29.99
C GLY A 264 21.49 37.29 31.29
N CYS A 265 21.97 36.78 32.43
CA CYS A 265 21.77 37.39 33.73
C CYS A 265 23.07 37.90 34.39
N PRO A 266 23.16 39.20 34.76
CA PRO A 266 24.39 39.77 35.27
C PRO A 266 24.89 39.13 36.57
N ASP A 267 26.03 38.47 36.48
CA ASP A 267 26.67 37.79 37.60
C ASP A 267 27.72 38.61 38.35
N ASN A 268 27.96 38.26 39.62
CA ASN A 268 28.87 38.97 40.53
C ASN A 268 29.83 38.03 41.30
N SER A 269 30.19 36.88 40.73
CA SER A 269 31.15 35.98 41.38
C SER A 269 32.57 36.57 41.34
N PRO A 270 33.34 36.51 42.45
CA PRO A 270 34.70 37.03 42.50
C PRO A 270 35.61 36.12 41.68
N ILE A 271 35.92 36.54 40.45
CA ILE A 271 37.00 36.00 39.60
C ILE A 271 38.35 36.15 40.32
N THR A 272 38.62 35.23 41.24
CA THR A 272 39.88 35.14 41.95
C THR A 272 40.64 34.02 41.28
N ASP A 273 41.81 34.34 40.74
CA ASP A 273 42.76 33.43 40.13
C ASP A 273 44.08 33.68 40.88
N SER A 274 44.30 32.85 41.89
CA SER A 274 45.30 33.07 42.93
C SER A 274 46.73 32.74 42.47
N ASP A 275 46.90 31.93 41.42
CA ASP A 275 48.21 31.56 40.86
C ASP A 275 48.43 32.04 39.41
N GLY A 276 47.39 32.55 38.75
CA GLY A 276 47.48 33.25 37.47
C GLY A 276 47.54 32.33 36.26
N ASP A 277 47.04 31.09 36.36
CA ASP A 277 47.04 30.12 35.27
C ASP A 277 45.83 30.20 34.33
N SER A 278 44.92 31.16 34.59
CA SER A 278 43.68 31.42 33.87
C SER A 278 42.50 30.49 34.21
N ILE A 279 42.63 29.63 35.22
CA ILE A 279 41.53 28.88 35.81
C ILE A 279 41.16 29.55 37.14
N ILE A 280 39.89 29.92 37.31
CA ILE A 280 39.46 30.63 38.53
C ILE A 280 39.45 29.67 39.73
N ASP A 281 39.79 30.17 40.93
CA ASP A 281 39.92 29.40 42.18
C ASP A 281 38.71 28.49 42.50
N THR A 282 37.51 28.80 41.98
CA THR A 282 36.29 28.00 42.18
C THR A 282 36.16 26.81 41.22
N LEU A 283 36.86 26.85 40.09
CA LEU A 283 36.94 25.80 39.07
C LEU A 283 38.31 25.10 39.07
N ASP A 284 39.29 25.65 39.79
CA ASP A 284 40.64 25.14 39.94
C ASP A 284 40.75 24.09 41.09
N SER A 285 41.28 22.91 40.78
CA SER A 285 41.52 21.84 41.75
C SER A 285 42.78 22.09 42.60
N CYS A 286 43.70 22.91 42.12
CA CYS A 286 44.90 23.38 42.81
C CYS A 286 45.02 24.92 42.80
N PRO A 287 44.13 25.69 43.50
CA PRO A 287 44.00 27.17 43.47
C PRO A 287 45.21 28.03 43.85
N THR A 288 46.40 27.48 43.99
CA THR A 288 47.62 28.18 44.37
C THR A 288 48.85 27.66 43.63
N GLN A 289 48.67 26.72 42.70
CA GLN A 289 49.71 26.13 41.88
C GLN A 289 49.28 26.19 40.42
N ALA A 290 49.89 27.13 39.70
CA ALA A 290 49.60 27.31 38.29
C ALA A 290 49.79 26.01 37.49
N GLU A 291 48.79 25.71 36.66
CA GLU A 291 48.79 24.66 35.66
C GLU A 291 50.03 24.67 34.77
N THR A 292 50.50 23.47 34.41
CA THR A 292 51.52 23.26 33.39
C THR A 292 50.90 22.64 32.14
N VAL A 293 50.52 23.50 31.19
CA VAL A 293 50.00 23.08 29.87
C VAL A 293 51.04 22.22 29.15
N ASN A 294 50.84 20.91 29.20
CA ASN A 294 51.78 19.91 28.68
C ASN A 294 51.06 18.76 27.93
N GLY A 295 49.74 18.83 27.80
CA GLY A 295 48.92 17.88 27.06
C GLY A 295 48.33 16.75 27.91
N SER A 296 48.57 16.73 29.22
CA SER A 296 47.84 15.89 30.18
C SER A 296 47.02 16.78 31.10
N ASP A 297 45.75 16.42 31.29
CA ASP A 297 44.78 17.02 32.20
C ASP A 297 44.79 18.56 32.36
N ASP A 298 45.16 19.29 31.29
CA ASP A 298 45.34 20.77 31.19
C ASP A 298 44.08 21.64 31.55
N SER A 299 43.01 21.06 32.07
CA SER A 299 41.74 21.73 32.41
C SER A 299 41.35 21.64 33.89
N ASP A 300 42.10 20.90 34.71
CA ASP A 300 41.76 20.71 36.13
C ASP A 300 42.43 21.72 37.07
N GLY A 301 43.39 22.52 36.56
CA GLY A 301 44.12 23.56 37.28
C GLY A 301 45.29 23.04 38.12
N CYS A 302 45.72 21.78 37.93
CA CYS A 302 46.80 21.16 38.68
C CYS A 302 48.01 20.81 37.82
N PRO A 303 49.24 21.22 38.20
CA PRO A 303 50.43 20.95 37.40
C PRO A 303 50.75 19.46 37.29
N ASP A 304 50.66 18.94 36.07
CA ASP A 304 51.03 17.58 35.74
C ASP A 304 52.52 17.38 35.45
N VAL A 305 53.02 16.18 35.74
CA VAL A 305 54.39 15.75 35.40
C VAL A 305 54.34 14.63 34.36
N VAL A 306 54.64 14.96 33.10
CA VAL A 306 54.83 13.96 32.04
C VAL A 306 56.13 13.17 32.30
N THR A 307 56.02 11.98 32.89
CA THR A 307 57.14 11.03 32.94
C THR A 307 57.19 10.26 31.61
N LEU A 308 57.97 10.75 30.64
CA LEU A 308 58.28 9.96 29.44
C LEU A 308 59.14 8.76 29.85
N GLN A 309 58.61 7.56 29.68
CA GLN A 309 59.31 6.31 29.97
C GLN A 309 60.38 6.08 28.89
N ASP A 310 61.63 5.85 29.32
CA ASP A 310 62.79 5.56 28.45
C ASP A 310 63.52 4.36 29.07
N SER A 311 63.22 3.19 28.53
CA SER A 311 63.52 1.89 29.12
C SER A 311 64.97 1.45 28.92
N ASP A 312 65.66 1.91 27.87
CA ASP A 312 67.07 1.60 27.61
C ASP A 312 68.03 2.80 27.78
N LYS A 313 67.48 4.00 28.00
CA LYS A 313 68.19 5.22 28.36
C LYS A 313 69.13 5.74 27.28
N ASP A 314 68.76 5.55 26.03
CA ASP A 314 69.47 6.13 24.89
C ASP A 314 69.04 7.58 24.58
N GLY A 315 67.98 8.08 25.23
CA GLY A 315 67.48 9.44 25.11
C GLY A 315 66.27 9.58 24.18
N ILE A 316 65.72 8.47 23.67
CA ILE A 316 64.45 8.41 22.95
C ILE A 316 63.43 7.69 23.86
N SER A 317 62.25 8.28 24.07
CA SER A 317 61.24 7.64 24.93
C SER A 317 60.59 6.44 24.23
N ASP A 318 60.15 5.44 25.00
CA ASP A 318 59.56 4.18 24.53
C ASP A 318 58.46 4.37 23.46
N ASP A 319 57.68 5.45 23.52
CA ASP A 319 56.61 5.75 22.55
C ASP A 319 57.10 6.19 21.16
N TYR A 320 58.34 6.68 21.09
CA TYR A 320 59.00 7.16 19.86
C TYR A 320 60.22 6.30 19.46
N ASP A 321 60.54 5.29 20.27
CA ASP A 321 61.63 4.35 20.06
C ASP A 321 61.13 3.08 19.34
N LYS A 322 61.73 2.72 18.19
CA LYS A 322 61.39 1.48 17.48
C LYS A 322 61.98 0.24 18.15
N CYS A 323 63.00 0.40 18.99
CA CYS A 323 63.64 -0.64 19.76
C CYS A 323 63.70 -0.30 21.27
N PRO A 324 62.56 -0.18 21.99
CA PRO A 324 62.43 0.36 23.37
C PRO A 324 63.26 -0.28 24.50
N ILE A 325 64.07 -1.29 24.21
CA ILE A 325 64.89 -2.00 25.20
C ILE A 325 66.34 -2.17 24.73
N GLN A 326 66.71 -1.59 23.60
CA GLN A 326 68.03 -1.68 23.00
C GLN A 326 68.54 -0.29 22.63
N SER A 327 69.40 0.24 23.49
CA SER A 327 69.97 1.56 23.30
C SER A 327 70.60 1.74 21.91
N GLU A 328 70.26 2.85 21.27
CA GLU A 328 70.80 3.32 20.00
C GLU A 328 72.33 3.35 19.97
N THR A 329 72.90 3.07 18.79
CA THR A 329 74.32 3.21 18.50
C THR A 329 74.58 4.56 17.86
N ILE A 330 74.79 5.59 18.69
CA ILE A 330 75.07 6.96 18.21
C ILE A 330 76.33 7.02 17.35
N ASN A 331 76.16 7.07 16.03
CA ASN A 331 77.25 7.03 15.06
C ASN A 331 77.04 7.97 13.85
N ASN A 332 76.06 8.88 13.90
CA ASN A 332 75.65 9.81 12.83
C ASN A 332 75.02 9.12 11.60
N TYR A 333 74.52 7.90 11.78
CA TYR A 333 73.73 7.16 10.82
C TYR A 333 72.48 6.71 11.57
N GLN A 334 71.31 7.04 11.00
CA GLN A 334 69.96 6.71 11.51
C GLN A 334 69.66 6.86 13.02
N ASP A 335 70.45 7.64 13.79
CA ASP A 335 70.33 7.80 15.25
C ASP A 335 68.99 8.36 15.81
N THR A 336 67.95 8.54 14.99
CA THR A 336 66.65 9.11 15.40
C THR A 336 65.56 8.06 15.56
N ASP A 337 65.83 6.79 15.26
CA ASP A 337 64.81 5.75 15.33
C ASP A 337 64.94 4.79 16.52
N GLY A 338 65.94 4.99 17.37
CA GLY A 338 66.14 4.27 18.63
C GLY A 338 66.64 2.84 18.45
N CYS A 339 67.03 2.45 17.24
CA CYS A 339 67.49 1.11 16.94
C CYS A 339 68.98 1.10 16.54
N PRO A 340 69.83 0.29 17.21
CA PRO A 340 71.26 0.25 16.93
C PRO A 340 71.57 -0.15 15.48
N ASP A 341 72.37 0.67 14.80
CA ASP A 341 72.76 0.46 13.42
C ASP A 341 74.29 0.47 13.17
N ILE A 342 74.71 0.29 11.90
CA ILE A 342 76.11 0.37 11.47
C ILE A 342 76.25 1.14 10.16
N VAL A 343 77.25 2.03 10.07
CA VAL A 343 77.59 2.77 8.84
C VAL A 343 78.07 1.80 7.73
N PRO A 344 77.41 1.74 6.56
CA PRO A 344 77.85 0.89 5.45
C PRO A 344 79.20 1.33 4.87
N ALA A 345 80.14 0.38 4.72
CA ALA A 345 81.50 0.64 4.26
C ALA A 345 81.66 0.50 2.73
N ASP A 346 81.15 1.45 1.94
CA ASP A 346 81.68 1.76 0.60
C ASP A 346 81.12 3.09 0.07
N VAL A 347 81.89 4.17 0.14
CA VAL A 347 81.56 5.41 -0.57
C VAL A 347 82.83 5.93 -1.25
N SER A 348 83.12 5.38 -2.44
CA SER A 348 84.08 5.96 -3.37
C SER A 348 83.41 6.30 -4.72
N THR A 349 83.14 7.60 -4.87
CA THR A 349 82.88 8.38 -6.10
C THR A 349 81.61 8.10 -6.93
N PRO A 350 80.90 9.17 -7.37
CA PRO A 350 79.65 9.06 -8.13
C PRO A 350 79.90 8.95 -9.64
N GLN A 351 79.20 8.04 -10.31
CA GLN A 351 79.02 8.07 -11.76
C GLN A 351 77.54 8.20 -12.10
N SER A 352 77.29 9.13 -13.01
CA SER A 352 76.04 9.44 -13.68
C SER A 352 75.35 8.21 -14.25
N ASP A 353 74.01 8.22 -14.24
CA ASP A 353 73.12 7.99 -15.40
C ASP A 353 71.68 8.22 -14.88
N SER A 354 71.05 9.34 -15.23
CA SER A 354 69.99 9.43 -16.24
C SER A 354 68.83 8.45 -16.05
N GLU A 355 67.71 8.91 -15.50
CA GLU A 355 66.44 9.00 -16.23
C GLU A 355 65.38 9.72 -15.37
N GLN A 356 64.61 10.55 -16.05
CA GLN A 356 63.61 11.45 -15.49
C GLN A 356 62.31 10.67 -15.24
N ASP A 357 61.81 10.70 -14.02
CA ASP A 357 60.41 10.43 -13.73
C ASP A 357 59.90 11.50 -12.75
N ASN A 358 59.49 12.64 -13.31
CA ASN A 358 58.91 13.76 -12.55
C ASN A 358 57.38 13.63 -12.59
N SER A 359 56.85 12.85 -11.66
CA SER A 359 55.47 12.96 -11.19
C SER A 359 55.56 13.20 -9.69
N ILE A 360 55.25 14.42 -9.24
CA ILE A 360 54.61 14.74 -7.95
C ILE A 360 54.55 16.28 -7.77
N PHE A 361 53.31 16.74 -7.66
CA PHE A 361 52.81 17.86 -6.85
C PHE A 361 53.50 19.24 -6.91
N GLN A 362 52.79 20.19 -7.52
CA GLN A 362 52.86 21.60 -7.11
C GLN A 362 51.63 21.95 -6.29
N TRP A 363 51.81 22.05 -4.97
CA TRP A 363 51.07 22.99 -4.12
C TRP A 363 52.06 24.10 -3.76
N THR A 364 51.73 25.35 -4.06
CA THR A 364 51.81 26.50 -3.13
C THR A 364 51.48 27.82 -3.82
N ALA A 365 50.64 28.59 -3.12
CA ALA A 365 50.62 30.05 -2.97
C ALA A 365 50.21 30.92 -4.20
N VAL A 366 49.01 31.51 -4.27
CA VAL A 366 48.43 32.63 -3.48
C VAL A 366 48.73 34.03 -4.09
N ILE A 367 47.62 34.69 -4.48
CA ILE A 367 47.33 36.14 -4.54
C ILE A 367 47.61 36.96 -5.83
N ALA A 368 46.51 37.65 -6.21
CA ALA A 368 46.32 38.92 -6.93
C ALA A 368 46.47 38.96 -8.47
N ALA A 369 45.34 39.23 -9.14
CA ALA A 369 45.08 40.56 -9.70
C ALA A 369 43.66 40.65 -10.30
N ILE A 370 42.87 41.58 -9.78
CA ILE A 370 41.68 42.15 -10.42
C ILE A 370 42.16 43.06 -11.56
N ILE A 371 41.83 42.76 -12.82
CA ILE A 371 41.75 43.77 -13.89
C ILE A 371 40.55 43.48 -14.79
N THR A 372 39.71 44.50 -14.87
CA THR A 372 38.53 44.74 -15.71
C THR A 372 38.74 44.42 -17.19
N ALA A 373 37.77 43.77 -17.84
CA ALA A 373 37.58 43.86 -19.29
C ALA A 373 36.09 43.80 -19.66
N ALA A 374 35.50 44.98 -19.83
CA ALA A 374 34.31 45.16 -20.65
C ALA A 374 34.70 45.08 -22.13
N GLY A 375 33.82 44.52 -22.96
CA GLY A 375 33.66 44.99 -24.33
C GLY A 375 33.89 43.99 -25.48
N ALA A 376 32.76 43.49 -25.98
CA ALA A 376 32.35 43.46 -27.39
C ALA A 376 32.57 42.21 -28.27
N LEU A 377 31.55 42.07 -29.15
CA LEU A 377 31.43 41.30 -30.39
C LEU A 377 30.93 39.84 -30.25
N GLY A 378 29.92 39.38 -30.99
CA GLY A 378 29.27 40.00 -32.13
C GLY A 378 27.93 39.34 -32.50
N ALA A 379 27.17 40.11 -33.27
CA ALA A 379 25.90 39.76 -33.86
C ALA A 379 26.00 38.58 -34.84
N ALA A 380 25.10 37.60 -34.70
CA ALA A 380 24.75 36.62 -35.73
C ALA A 380 23.27 36.89 -36.10
N LYS A 381 22.98 37.62 -37.18
CA LYS A 381 22.90 37.17 -38.58
C LYS A 381 21.63 36.37 -38.86
N PHE A 382 20.61 37.09 -39.34
CA PHE A 382 19.73 36.76 -40.47
C PHE A 382 19.64 35.28 -40.89
N ARG A 383 18.43 34.71 -40.81
CA ARG A 383 17.88 33.93 -41.92
C ARG A 383 16.36 34.12 -42.03
N LYS A 384 15.99 34.38 -43.28
CA LYS A 384 14.65 34.59 -43.84
C LYS A 384 14.35 33.34 -44.68
N SER A 385 13.16 32.77 -44.52
CA SER A 385 12.43 31.87 -45.43
C SER A 385 11.20 31.41 -44.66
N SER A 386 9.99 31.34 -45.19
CA SER A 386 9.44 31.72 -46.49
C SER A 386 7.93 31.87 -46.32
#